data_AF-A0A838RSB8-F1
#
_entry.id   AF-A0A838RSB8-F1
#
_cell.length_a   1.000
_cell.length_b   1.000
_cell.length_c   1.000
_cell.angle_alpha   90.00
_cell.angle_beta   90.00
_cell.angle_gamma   90.00
#
_symmetry.space_group_name_H-M   'P 1'
#
loop_
_entity.id
_entity.type
_entity.pdbx_description
1 polymer ?
#
loop_
_entity_poly.entity_id
_entity_poly.type
_entity_poly.pdbx_seq_one_letter_code
_entity_poly.pdbx_strand_id
1 'polypeptide(L)'
;MINSIIEYIYNLGKMYGVNPFIFAGIYIGAIPFFFLSLGWFVRNYKKNYSVALPLISAGFFFISAYLYLLLFGHDVPPWVYGILVVLIIYGAYSSIMSTKKKIEE
;
A
#
# COMPACT_ATOMS: atom_id res chain seq x y z
N MET A 1 -3.35 -29.95 -2.06
CA MET A 1 -3.77 -28.54 -1.80
C MET A 1 -2.59 -27.60 -1.67
N ILE A 2 -1.59 -27.86 -0.80
CA ILE A 2 -0.42 -26.96 -0.62
C ILE A 2 0.40 -26.81 -1.92
N ASN A 3 0.62 -27.90 -2.65
CA ASN A 3 1.38 -27.86 -3.92
C ASN A 3 0.72 -26.95 -4.97
N SER A 4 -0.61 -26.92 -5.03
CA SER A 4 -1.36 -26.08 -5.98
C SER A 4 -1.23 -24.59 -5.68
N ILE A 5 -1.12 -24.22 -4.40
CA ILE A 5 -0.91 -22.82 -3.98
C ILE A 5 0.50 -22.36 -4.35
N ILE A 6 1.50 -23.23 -4.13
CA ILE A 6 2.89 -22.95 -4.49
C ILE A 6 3.02 -22.79 -6.00
N GLU A 7 2.36 -23.64 -6.78
CA GLU A 7 2.37 -23.59 -8.24
C GLU A 7 1.68 -22.32 -8.78
N TYR A 8 0.60 -21.87 -8.16
CA TYR A 8 -0.05 -20.59 -8.44
C TYR A 8 0.87 -19.39 -8.17
N ILE A 9 1.55 -19.39 -7.01
CA ILE A 9 2.52 -18.36 -6.64
C ILE A 9 3.70 -18.35 -7.63
N TYR A 10 4.24 -19.51 -7.98
CA TYR A 10 5.30 -19.64 -8.98
C TYR A 10 4.90 -19.11 -10.35
N ASN A 11 3.69 -19.46 -10.84
CA ASN A 11 3.19 -18.96 -12.11
C ASN A 11 2.96 -17.45 -12.10
N LEU A 12 2.48 -16.88 -10.99
CA LEU A 12 2.36 -15.43 -10.81
C LEU A 12 3.73 -14.73 -10.88
N GLY A 13 4.74 -15.23 -10.16
CA GLY A 13 6.07 -14.65 -10.23
C GLY A 13 6.69 -14.79 -11.62
N LYS A 14 6.42 -15.89 -12.34
CA LYS A 14 6.87 -16.07 -13.73
C LYS A 14 6.14 -15.14 -14.71
N MET A 15 4.86 -14.89 -14.50
CA MET A 15 4.02 -14.01 -15.34
C MET A 15 4.45 -12.55 -15.19
N TYR A 16 4.70 -12.11 -13.95
CA TYR A 16 5.10 -10.73 -13.67
C TYR A 16 6.63 -10.55 -13.69
N GLY A 17 7.44 -11.60 -13.80
CA GLY A 17 8.91 -11.52 -13.75
C GLY A 17 9.50 -11.28 -12.35
N VAL A 18 8.70 -11.44 -11.30
CA VAL A 18 9.10 -11.15 -9.91
C VAL A 18 9.39 -12.42 -9.11
N ASN A 19 10.14 -12.30 -8.01
CA ASN A 19 10.35 -13.43 -7.12
C ASN A 19 9.03 -13.79 -6.40
N PRO A 20 8.48 -15.00 -6.62
CA PRO A 20 7.19 -15.40 -6.05
C PRO A 20 7.14 -15.33 -4.53
N PHE A 21 8.24 -15.69 -3.87
CA PHE A 21 8.31 -15.75 -2.41
C PHE A 21 8.37 -14.37 -1.78
N ILE A 22 9.05 -13.42 -2.43
CA ILE A 22 9.08 -12.02 -1.98
C ILE A 22 7.70 -11.41 -2.16
N PHE A 23 7.07 -11.63 -3.31
CA PHE A 23 5.71 -11.16 -3.56
C PHE A 23 4.71 -11.71 -2.53
N ALA A 24 4.73 -13.03 -2.29
CA ALA A 24 3.87 -13.66 -1.30
C ALA A 24 4.18 -13.18 0.12
N GLY A 25 5.46 -12.99 0.46
CA GLY A 25 5.91 -12.47 1.75
C GLY A 25 5.42 -11.04 2.01
N ILE A 26 5.52 -10.15 1.02
CA ILE A 26 4.99 -8.78 1.10
C ILE A 26 3.47 -8.82 1.20
N TYR A 27 2.80 -9.61 0.36
CA TYR A 27 1.35 -9.70 0.35
C TYR A 27 0.79 -10.18 1.68
N ILE A 28 1.32 -11.28 2.22
CA ILE A 28 0.88 -11.84 3.52
C ILE A 28 1.32 -10.93 4.67
N GLY A 29 2.56 -10.43 4.61
CA GLY A 29 3.14 -9.57 5.63
C GLY A 29 2.41 -8.23 5.77
N ALA A 30 1.90 -7.66 4.67
CA ALA A 30 1.21 -6.37 4.69
C ALA A 30 -0.20 -6.43 5.28
N ILE A 31 -0.88 -7.59 5.23
CA ILE A 31 -2.24 -7.77 5.76
C ILE A 31 -2.38 -7.37 7.24
N PRO A 32 -1.57 -7.88 8.19
CA PRO A 32 -1.69 -7.49 9.59
C PRO A 32 -1.46 -5.99 9.79
N PHE A 33 -0.50 -5.39 9.09
CA PHE A 33 -0.25 -3.96 9.17
C PHE A 33 -1.40 -3.13 8.58
N PHE A 34 -2.00 -3.60 7.47
CA PHE A 34 -3.18 -2.97 6.88
C PHE A 34 -4.34 -2.93 7.88
N PHE A 35 -4.64 -4.05 8.55
CA PHE A 35 -5.70 -4.10 9.55
C PHE A 35 -5.39 -3.25 10.78
N LEU A 36 -4.13 -3.18 11.21
CA LEU A 36 -3.70 -2.29 12.28
C LEU A 36 -3.92 -0.82 11.91
N SER A 37 -3.54 -0.42 10.70
CA SER A 37 -3.76 0.94 10.19
C SER A 37 -5.24 1.26 10.02
N LEU A 38 -6.07 0.28 9.65
CA LEU A 38 -7.52 0.43 9.59
C LEU A 38 -8.13 0.60 10.99
N GLY A 39 -7.67 -0.19 11.97
CA GLY A 39 -8.08 -0.04 13.37
C GLY A 39 -7.69 1.34 13.94
N TRP A 40 -6.50 1.82 13.58
CA TRP A 40 -6.05 3.16 13.92
C TRP A 40 -6.88 4.26 13.24
N PHE A 41 -7.24 4.07 11.97
CA PHE A 41 -8.13 4.97 11.23
C PHE A 41 -9.49 5.08 11.92
N VAL A 42 -10.14 3.95 12.24
CA VAL A 42 -11.45 3.93 12.91
C VAL A 42 -11.36 4.60 14.29
N ARG A 43 -10.28 4.36 15.04
CA ARG A 43 -10.06 4.99 16.35
C ARG A 43 -9.91 6.51 16.24
N ASN A 44 -9.13 7.01 15.27
CA ASN A 44 -8.95 8.46 15.07
C ASN A 44 -10.22 9.12 14.55
N TYR A 45 -10.93 8.46 13.63
CA TYR A 45 -12.22 8.92 13.11
C TYR A 45 -13.25 9.08 14.23
N LYS A 46 -13.40 8.07 15.10
CA LYS A 46 -14.30 8.15 16.27
C LYS A 46 -13.95 9.25 17.26
N LYS A 47 -12.69 9.66 17.32
CA LYS A 47 -12.18 10.67 18.26
C LYS A 47 -12.00 12.05 17.62
N ASN A 48 -12.48 12.26 16.39
CA ASN A 48 -12.29 13.50 15.61
C ASN A 48 -10.83 13.95 15.48
N TYR A 49 -9.88 13.01 15.54
CA TYR A 49 -8.46 13.28 15.28
C TYR A 49 -8.15 13.14 13.79
N SER A 50 -6.98 13.64 13.37
CA SER A 50 -6.52 13.51 12.00
C SER A 50 -6.46 12.04 11.55
N VAL A 51 -7.14 11.74 10.45
CA VAL A 51 -7.17 10.42 9.82
C VAL A 51 -6.18 10.29 8.67
N ALA A 52 -5.45 11.36 8.32
CA ALA A 52 -4.53 11.38 7.19
C ALA A 52 -3.40 10.34 7.33
N LEU A 53 -2.74 10.27 8.49
CA LEU A 53 -1.66 9.30 8.73
C LEU A 53 -2.14 7.84 8.66
N PRO A 54 -3.21 7.45 9.39
CA PRO A 54 -3.75 6.09 9.29
C PRO A 54 -4.17 5.73 7.86
N LEU A 55 -4.75 6.68 7.13
CA LEU A 55 -5.19 6.48 5.75
C LEU A 55 -4.02 6.28 4.78
N ILE A 56 -2.97 7.10 4.89
CA ILE A 56 -1.73 6.95 4.09
C ILE A 56 -1.07 5.60 4.40
N SER A 57 -0.99 5.23 5.67
CA SER A 57 -0.41 3.95 6.09
C SER A 57 -1.21 2.76 5.57
N ALA A 58 -2.54 2.79 5.69
CA ALA A 58 -3.41 1.76 5.16
C ALA A 58 -3.27 1.65 3.62
N GLY A 59 -3.26 2.79 2.93
CA GLY A 59 -3.00 2.86 1.50
C GLY A 59 -1.65 2.21 1.14
N PHE A 60 -0.57 2.60 1.82
CA PHE A 60 0.77 2.07 1.59
C PHE A 60 0.85 0.54 1.74
N PHE A 61 0.31 -0.03 2.83
CA PHE A 61 0.29 -1.48 3.01
C PHE A 61 -0.60 -2.18 1.97
N PHE A 62 -1.71 -1.57 1.59
CA PHE A 62 -2.61 -2.09 0.54
C PHE A 62 -1.92 -2.17 -0.83
N ILE A 63 -1.14 -1.14 -1.20
CA ILE A 63 -0.42 -1.13 -2.49
C ILE A 63 0.98 -1.77 -2.43
N SER A 64 1.47 -2.20 -1.28
CA SER A 64 2.85 -2.65 -1.10
C SER A 64 3.26 -3.83 -2.01
N ALA A 65 2.38 -4.82 -2.18
CA ALA A 65 2.62 -5.93 -3.11
C ALA A 65 2.68 -5.46 -4.56
N TYR A 66 1.90 -4.43 -4.91
CA TYR A 66 1.90 -3.83 -6.24
C TYR A 66 3.10 -2.89 -6.46
N LEU A 67 3.62 -2.24 -5.42
CA LEU A 67 4.88 -1.49 -5.50
C LEU A 67 6.03 -2.42 -5.88
N TYR A 68 6.04 -3.64 -5.33
CA TYR A 68 7.02 -4.65 -5.71
C TYR A 68 6.90 -5.05 -7.18
N LEU A 69 5.66 -5.25 -7.68
CA LEU A 69 5.41 -5.48 -9.10
C LEU A 69 5.80 -4.29 -9.98
N LEU A 70 5.66 -3.06 -9.50
CA LEU A 70 5.99 -1.85 -10.26
C LEU A 70 7.51 -1.66 -10.42
N LEU A 71 8.28 -2.05 -9.41
CA LEU A 71 9.74 -1.93 -9.42
C LEU A 71 10.45 -3.09 -10.11
N PHE A 72 9.93 -4.32 -9.95
CA PHE A 72 10.60 -5.54 -10.39
C PHE A 72 9.81 -6.34 -11.41
N GLY A 73 8.57 -5.95 -11.71
CA GLY A 73 7.68 -6.70 -12.57
C GLY A 73 7.27 -5.98 -13.85
N HIS A 74 6.67 -6.76 -14.74
CA HIS A 74 6.18 -6.33 -16.05
C HIS A 74 4.64 -6.44 -16.08
N ASP A 75 3.97 -5.62 -16.89
CA ASP A 75 2.50 -5.66 -17.08
C ASP A 75 1.65 -5.43 -15.81
N VAL A 76 2.04 -4.46 -14.98
CA VAL A 76 1.23 -4.06 -13.81
C VAL A 76 -0.12 -3.47 -14.27
N PRO A 77 -1.24 -3.84 -13.62
CA PRO A 77 -2.54 -3.29 -13.97
C PRO A 77 -2.59 -1.74 -13.92
N PRO A 78 -3.20 -1.07 -14.92
CA PRO A 78 -3.23 0.40 -15.01
C PRO A 78 -3.83 1.10 -13.79
N TRP A 79 -4.80 0.47 -13.12
CA TRP A 79 -5.48 1.04 -11.94
C TRP A 79 -4.54 1.25 -10.75
N VAL A 80 -3.45 0.46 -10.64
CA VAL A 80 -2.43 0.60 -9.59
C VAL A 80 -1.73 1.94 -9.71
N TYR A 81 -1.37 2.35 -10.93
CA TYR A 81 -0.75 3.64 -11.20
C TYR A 81 -1.67 4.80 -10.81
N GLY A 82 -2.97 4.67 -11.05
CA GLY A 82 -3.96 5.65 -10.60
C GLY A 82 -3.96 5.83 -9.07
N ILE A 83 -3.98 4.74 -8.31
CA ILE A 83 -3.92 4.80 -6.84
C ILE A 83 -2.59 5.38 -6.36
N LEU A 84 -1.48 5.00 -6.99
CA LEU A 84 -0.14 5.52 -6.66
C LEU A 84 -0.07 7.04 -6.84
N VAL A 85 -0.54 7.55 -7.98
CA VAL A 85 -0.58 8.99 -8.28
C VAL A 85 -1.42 9.73 -7.25
N VAL A 86 -2.60 9.20 -6.90
CA VAL A 86 -3.47 9.79 -5.86
C VAL A 86 -2.76 9.81 -4.51
N LEU A 87 -2.08 8.73 -4.13
CA LEU A 87 -1.30 8.67 -2.89
C LEU A 87 -0.18 9.70 -2.85
N ILE A 88 0.56 9.88 -3.96
CA ILE A 88 1.63 10.86 -4.07
C ILE A 88 1.07 12.29 -3.97
N ILE A 89 0.02 12.60 -4.73
CA ILE A 89 -0.62 13.92 -4.72
C ILE A 89 -1.16 14.23 -3.32
N TYR A 90 -1.87 13.28 -2.69
CA TYR A 90 -2.40 13.45 -1.35
C TYR A 90 -1.30 13.63 -0.30
N GLY A 91 -0.23 12.83 -0.38
CA GLY A 91 0.93 12.95 0.51
C GLY A 91 1.66 14.29 0.37
N ALA A 92 1.84 14.77 -0.86
CA ALA A 92 2.43 16.07 -1.14
C ALA A 92 1.54 17.21 -0.65
N TYR A 93 0.23 17.15 -0.93
CA TYR A 93 -0.75 18.11 -0.47
C TYR A 93 -0.82 18.19 1.06
N SER A 94 -0.86 17.03 1.73
CA SER A 94 -0.84 16.94 3.19
C SER A 94 0.43 17.54 3.79
N SER A 95 1.59 17.28 3.18
CA SER A 95 2.87 17.83 3.62
C SER A 95 2.91 19.36 3.48
N ILE A 96 2.47 19.88 2.33
CA ILE A 96 2.44 21.33 2.06
C ILE A 96 1.47 22.04 3.02
N MET A 97 0.28 21.47 3.26
CA MET A 97 -0.70 22.04 4.18
C MET A 97 -0.19 22.06 5.62
N SER A 98 0.50 20.99 6.04
CA SER A 98 1.08 20.88 7.39
C SER A 98 2.20 21.90 7.62
N THR A 99 3.01 22.16 6.58
CA THR A 99 4.08 23.17 6.64
C THR A 99 3.55 24.60 6.61
N LYS A 100 2.53 24.90 5.78
CA LYS A 100 1.90 26.22 5.75
C LYS A 100 1.32 26.63 7.11
N LYS A 101 0.68 25.68 7.80
CA LYS A 101 0.10 25.90 9.12
C LYS A 101 1.13 26.28 10.21
N LYS A 102 2.41 25.97 9.98
CA LYS A 102 3.51 26.23 10.92
C LYS A 102 4.27 27.53 10.63
N ILE A 103 3.93 28.20 9.52
CA ILE A 103 4.51 29.49 9.10
C ILE A 103 3.54 30.64 9.38
N GLU A 104 2.25 30.34 9.60
CA GLU A 104 1.20 31.31 9.97
C GLU A 104 0.97 31.43 11.51
N GLU A 105 1.65 30.61 12.33
CA GLU A 105 1.81 30.83 13.79
C GLU A 105 3.06 31.68 14.07
#